data_AF-A0A133YTU8-F1
#
_entry.id   AF-A0A133YTU8-F1
#
_cell.length_a   1.000
_cell.length_b   1.000
_cell.length_c   1.000
_cell.angle_alpha   90.00
_cell.angle_beta   90.00
_cell.angle_gamma   90.00
#
_symmetry.space_group_name_H-M   'P 1'
#
loop_
_entity.id
_entity.type
_entity.pdbx_description
1 polymer ?
#
loop_
_entity_poly.entity_id
_entity_poly.type
_entity_poly.pdbx_seq_one_letter_code
_entity_poly.pdbx_strand_id
1 'polypeptide(L)'
;MDTTKNYKNLASSIVLLAIEDTIKAIQGKRPTGINLPLKKINFEEIIQENYRFFKSDWFATISDLDGNKLVKLFEDNKEYIKKNGKIRGFKWEI
;
A
#
# COMPACT_ATOMS: atom_id res chain seq x y z
N MET A 1 5.65 25.03 -18.30
CA MET A 1 5.65 24.28 -17.03
C MET A 1 5.43 22.82 -17.40
N ASP A 2 6.39 21.94 -17.13
CA ASP A 2 6.32 20.53 -17.54
C ASP A 2 5.32 19.79 -16.64
N THR A 3 4.08 19.66 -17.13
CA THR A 3 2.96 19.08 -16.38
C THR A 3 3.17 17.61 -16.07
N THR A 4 3.96 16.90 -16.88
CA THR A 4 4.29 15.49 -16.76
C THR A 4 4.98 15.14 -15.43
N LYS A 5 5.82 16.05 -14.91
CA LYS A 5 6.53 15.87 -13.62
C LYS A 5 5.57 15.90 -12.42
N ASN A 6 4.51 16.70 -12.49
CA ASN A 6 3.50 16.77 -11.44
C ASN A 6 2.64 15.50 -11.38
N TYR A 7 2.29 14.92 -12.53
CA TYR A 7 1.53 13.67 -12.59
C TYR A 7 2.34 12.46 -12.11
N LYS A 8 3.64 12.39 -12.43
CA LYS A 8 4.54 11.34 -11.89
C LYS A 8 4.63 11.40 -10.36
N ASN A 9 4.73 12.60 -9.79
CA ASN A 9 4.76 12.79 -8.33
C ASN A 9 3.43 12.40 -7.68
N LEU A 10 2.30 12.70 -8.31
CA LEU A 10 0.98 12.31 -7.82
C LEU A 10 0.76 10.79 -7.88
N ALA A 11 1.04 10.17 -9.03
CA ALA A 11 0.91 8.72 -9.22
C ALA A 11 1.76 7.94 -8.20
N SER A 12 3.02 8.36 -8.04
CA SER A 12 3.92 7.77 -7.03
C SER A 12 3.37 7.94 -5.62
N SER A 13 2.76 9.09 -5.30
CA SER A 13 2.17 9.34 -3.98
C SER A 13 0.96 8.43 -3.71
N ILE A 14 0.09 8.23 -4.70
CA ILE A 14 -1.07 7.33 -4.58
C ILE A 14 -0.59 5.89 -4.31
N VAL A 15 0.39 5.41 -5.07
CA VAL A 15 0.96 4.07 -4.90
C VAL A 15 1.58 3.89 -3.53
N LEU A 16 2.39 4.85 -3.08
CA LEU A 16 3.03 4.81 -1.76
C LEU A 16 2.01 4.83 -0.61
N LEU A 17 0.95 5.63 -0.73
CA LEU A 17 -0.14 5.66 0.24
C LEU A 17 -0.86 4.31 0.34
N ALA A 18 -1.19 3.69 -0.80
CA ALA A 18 -1.82 2.37 -0.81
C ALA A 18 -0.93 1.28 -0.18
N ILE A 19 0.38 1.31 -0.44
CA ILE A 19 1.36 0.42 0.20
C ILE A 19 1.40 0.66 1.72
N GLU A 20 1.50 1.91 2.15
CA GLU A 20 1.55 2.27 3.57
C GLU A 20 0.27 1.86 4.30
N ASP A 21 -0.89 2.07 3.68
CA ASP A 21 -2.19 1.72 4.25
C ASP A 21 -2.40 0.21 4.34
N THR A 22 -1.89 -0.54 3.36
CA THR A 22 -1.86 -2.01 3.42
C THR A 22 -1.01 -2.49 4.60
N ILE A 23 0.20 -1.93 4.76
CA ILE A 23 1.09 -2.27 5.89
C ILE A 23 0.43 -1.93 7.23
N LYS A 24 -0.14 -0.74 7.35
CA LYS A 24 -0.86 -0.30 8.57
C LYS A 24 -2.04 -1.22 8.87
N ALA A 25 -2.83 -1.59 7.87
CA ALA A 25 -3.96 -2.49 8.04
C ALA A 25 -3.52 -3.88 8.51
N ILE A 26 -2.47 -4.46 7.91
CA ILE A 26 -1.88 -5.74 8.36
C ILE A 26 -1.40 -5.65 9.82
N GLN A 27 -0.89 -4.48 10.23
CA GLN A 27 -0.46 -4.21 11.60
C GLN A 27 -1.60 -3.88 12.57
N GLY A 28 -2.86 -3.82 12.12
CA GLY A 28 -3.99 -3.37 12.94
C GLY A 28 -3.92 -1.90 13.34
N LYS A 29 -3.22 -1.07 12.56
CA LYS A 29 -3.08 0.37 12.76
C LYS A 29 -3.98 1.13 11.80
N ARG A 30 -4.42 2.32 12.24
CA ARG A 30 -5.26 3.22 11.45
C ARG A 30 -4.56 3.60 10.13
N PRO A 31 -5.16 3.28 8.97
CA PRO A 31 -4.72 3.76 7.66
C PRO A 31 -4.86 5.28 7.52
N THR A 32 -4.18 5.83 6.54
CA THR A 32 -4.08 7.25 6.27
C THR A 32 -5.45 7.81 5.86
N GLY A 33 -5.81 9.01 6.33
CA GLY A 33 -7.08 9.65 5.98
C GLY A 33 -8.34 9.05 6.63
N ILE A 34 -8.26 7.89 7.29
CA ILE A 34 -9.42 7.29 7.96
C ILE A 34 -9.62 7.88 9.35
N ASN A 35 -10.62 8.74 9.51
CA ASN A 35 -10.99 9.33 10.81
C ASN A 35 -12.09 8.53 11.52
N LEU A 36 -11.90 7.22 11.67
CA LEU A 36 -12.79 6.34 12.42
C LEU A 36 -12.10 5.82 13.70
N PRO A 37 -12.86 5.52 14.77
CA PRO A 37 -12.34 4.76 15.91
C PRO A 37 -11.79 3.41 15.43
N LEU A 38 -10.62 2.99 15.94
CA LEU A 38 -9.95 1.73 15.51
C LEU A 38 -10.89 0.52 15.53
N LYS A 39 -11.75 0.40 16.54
CA LYS A 39 -12.74 -0.69 16.68
C LYS A 39 -13.78 -0.76 15.58
N LYS A 40 -13.92 0.29 14.76
CA LYS A 40 -14.86 0.37 13.63
C LYS A 40 -14.15 0.19 12.28
N ILE A 41 -12.83 0.02 12.27
CA ILE A 41 -12.06 -0.14 11.04
C ILE A 41 -12.02 -1.62 10.68
N ASN A 42 -12.49 -1.95 9.48
CA ASN A 42 -12.37 -3.28 8.91
C ASN A 42 -11.04 -3.40 8.15
N PHE A 43 -9.99 -3.84 8.85
CA PHE A 43 -8.65 -3.91 8.27
C PHE A 43 -8.56 -4.90 7.10
N GLU A 44 -9.30 -6.00 7.14
CA GLU A 44 -9.29 -6.98 6.07
C GLU A 44 -9.91 -6.42 4.78
N GLU A 45 -11.00 -5.66 4.89
CA GLU A 45 -11.61 -4.98 3.75
C GLU A 45 -10.64 -4.00 3.08
N ILE A 46 -9.90 -3.21 3.87
CA ILE A 46 -8.89 -2.28 3.36
C ILE A 46 -7.76 -3.02 2.64
N ILE A 47 -7.28 -4.14 3.20
CA ILE A 47 -6.25 -4.98 2.56
C ILE A 47 -6.76 -5.49 1.22
N GLN A 48 -7.99 -6.01 1.18
CA GLN A 48 -8.57 -6.55 -0.05
C GLN A 48 -8.82 -5.47 -1.11
N GLU A 49 -9.24 -4.27 -0.71
CA GLU A 49 -9.39 -3.14 -1.63
C GLU A 49 -8.05 -2.71 -2.22
N ASN A 50 -7.00 -2.59 -1.40
CA ASN A 50 -5.67 -2.25 -1.89
C ASN A 50 -5.10 -3.35 -2.80
N TYR A 51 -5.35 -4.62 -2.50
CA TYR A 51 -4.96 -5.73 -3.39
C TYR A 51 -5.68 -5.68 -4.73
N ARG A 52 -6.97 -5.31 -4.76
CA ARG A 52 -7.71 -5.09 -6.01
C ARG A 52 -7.12 -3.91 -6.78
N PHE A 53 -6.76 -2.83 -6.11
CA PHE A 53 -6.08 -1.70 -6.72
C PHE A 53 -4.74 -2.12 -7.34
N PHE A 54 -3.87 -2.81 -6.61
CA PHE A 54 -2.57 -3.28 -7.14
C PHE A 54 -2.73 -4.19 -8.36
N LYS A 55 -3.80 -4.99 -8.42
CA LYS A 55 -4.09 -5.88 -9.56
C LYS A 55 -4.81 -5.20 -10.72
N SER A 56 -5.16 -3.93 -10.60
CA SER A 56 -5.95 -3.22 -11.61
C SER A 56 -5.09 -2.72 -12.77
N ASP A 57 -5.73 -2.58 -13.94
CA ASP A 57 -5.11 -1.95 -15.12
C ASP A 57 -4.68 -0.51 -14.83
N TRP A 58 -5.39 0.17 -13.93
CA TRP A 58 -5.03 1.53 -13.52
C TRP A 58 -3.68 1.56 -12.80
N PHE A 59 -3.43 0.62 -11.88
CA PHE A 59 -2.14 0.49 -11.22
C PHE A 59 -1.01 0.21 -12.23
N ALA A 60 -1.24 -0.71 -13.17
CA ALA A 60 -0.28 -1.01 -14.24
C ALA A 60 -0.02 0.18 -15.18
N THR A 61 -0.97 1.11 -15.29
CA THR A 61 -0.83 2.33 -16.10
C THR A 61 0.00 3.40 -15.37
N ILE A 62 -0.09 3.48 -14.04
CA ILE A 62 0.51 4.56 -13.25
C ILE A 62 1.80 4.16 -12.52
N SER A 63 2.19 2.88 -12.58
CA SER A 63 3.36 2.33 -11.90
C SER A 63 4.08 1.31 -12.77
N ASP A 64 5.42 1.31 -12.69
CA ASP A 64 6.26 0.28 -13.32
C ASP A 64 6.35 -1.02 -12.46
N LEU A 65 5.65 -1.08 -11.32
CA LEU A 65 5.65 -2.23 -10.42
C LEU A 65 4.71 -3.33 -10.92
N ASP A 66 5.11 -4.59 -10.72
CA ASP A 66 4.22 -5.73 -10.90
C ASP A 66 3.33 -5.89 -9.67
N GLY A 67 2.06 -5.51 -9.81
CA GLY A 67 1.08 -5.56 -8.73
C GLY A 67 0.79 -6.96 -8.19
N ASN A 68 0.89 -8.01 -9.03
CA ASN A 68 0.69 -9.38 -8.56
C ASN A 68 1.86 -9.84 -7.68
N LYS A 69 3.10 -9.48 -8.07
CA LYS A 69 4.28 -9.72 -7.23
C LYS A 69 4.20 -8.95 -5.92
N LEU A 70 3.72 -7.70 -5.95
CA LEU A 70 3.54 -6.88 -4.75
C LEU A 70 2.52 -7.51 -3.78
N VAL A 71 1.38 -8.00 -4.27
CA VAL A 71 0.39 -8.69 -3.43
C VAL A 71 0.97 -9.97 -2.82
N LYS A 72 1.67 -10.77 -3.63
CA LYS A 72 2.32 -11.99 -3.14
C LYS A 72 3.35 -11.69 -2.04
N LEU A 73 4.13 -10.63 -2.22
CA LEU A 73 5.10 -10.16 -1.23
C LEU A 73 4.45 -9.80 0.11
N PHE A 74 3.29 -9.15 0.10
CA PHE A 74 2.54 -8.85 1.31
C PHE A 74 2.02 -10.11 2.00
N GLU A 75 1.46 -11.05 1.25
CA GLU A 75 0.95 -12.32 1.80
C GLU A 75 2.08 -13.18 2.38
N ASP A 76 3.18 -13.36 1.63
CA ASP A 76 4.34 -14.15 2.05
C ASP A 76 4.99 -13.57 3.32
N ASN A 77 4.89 -12.25 3.54
CA ASN A 77 5.47 -11.55 4.68
C ASN A 77 4.45 -11.06 5.70
N LYS A 78 3.19 -11.49 5.63
CA LYS A 78 2.09 -10.95 6.45
C LYS A 78 2.37 -11.04 7.95
N GLU A 79 2.85 -12.19 8.41
CA GLU A 79 3.22 -12.41 9.82
C GLU A 79 4.42 -11.58 10.27
N TYR A 80 5.39 -11.35 9.37
CA TYR A 80 6.53 -10.48 9.65
C TYR A 80 6.08 -9.01 9.79
N ILE A 81 5.26 -8.53 8.86
CA ILE A 81 4.72 -7.17 8.85
C ILE A 81 3.90 -6.90 10.10
N LYS A 82 3.06 -7.86 10.51
CA LYS A 82 2.23 -7.80 11.72
C LYS A 82 3.06 -7.63 12.99
N LYS A 83 4.21 -8.32 13.09
CA LYS A 83 5.12 -8.26 14.25
C LYS A 83 5.97 -6.98 14.28
N ASN A 84 6.44 -6.51 13.12
CA ASN A 84 7.40 -5.41 13.03
C ASN A 84 6.75 -4.05 12.76
N GLY A 85 5.91 -3.61 13.70
CA GLY A 85 5.24 -2.30 13.70
C GLY A 85 6.14 -1.04 13.58
N LYS A 86 7.42 -1.15 13.25
CA LYS A 86 8.32 -0.05 12.89
C LYS A 86 9.17 -0.46 11.68
N ILE A 87 8.68 -0.19 10.47
CA ILE A 87 9.57 -0.17 9.31
C ILE A 87 10.33 1.17 9.33
N ARG A 88 11.40 1.25 10.10
CA ARG A 88 12.51 2.19 9.80
C ARG A 88 13.61 1.34 9.20
N GLY A 89 13.80 1.43 7.89
CA GLY A 89 15.00 0.90 7.22
C GLY A 89 14.85 -0.42 6.44
N PHE A 90 13.66 -0.81 5.97
CA PHE A 90 13.63 -1.84 4.92
C PHE A 90 14.15 -1.25 3.62
N LYS A 91 15.31 -1.73 3.18
CA LYS A 91 15.81 -1.56 1.82
C LYS A 91 15.11 -2.61 0.96
N TRP A 92 14.23 -2.18 0.08
CA TRP A 92 13.77 -3.03 -1.01
C TRP A 92 14.92 -3.12 -1.99
N GLU A 93 15.62 -4.25 -2.01
CA GLU A 93 16.48 -4.59 -3.14
C GLU A 93 15.56 -5.17 -4.22
N ILE A 94 15.26 -4.33 -5.22
CA ILE A 94 14.65 -4.71 -6.48
C ILE A 94 15.77 -4.79 -7.51
#